data_AF-A0A7S0QNM6-F1
#
_entry.id   AF-A0A7S0QNM6-F1
#
_cell.length_a   1.000
_cell.length_b   1.000
_cell.length_c   1.000
_cell.angle_alpha   90.00
_cell.angle_beta   90.00
_cell.angle_gamma   90.00
#
_symmetry.space_group_name_H-M   'P 1'
#
loop_
_entity.id
_entity.type
_entity.pdbx_description
1 polymer ?
#
loop_
_entity_poly.entity_id
_entity_poly.type
_entity_poly.pdbx_seq_one_letter_code
_entity_poly.pdbx_strand_id
1 'polypeptide(L)'
;MSRPPGSVPRPSGARSTHPGVVFASLGCCQPREKMDAKVAKAMYGDMADQGAPRKKKEAHCSWCFEYAVHFYIKETTSWVCDACKGRTTESPKCPDWMARLEGAGKRNPVCAKSQPNWEEAVDKKRQVFSKPRGAAKVRFEMTRESPFRHMAQKEGLVRPFLFLVSMSPHHRALLSIQLGWCPFVQECFGDPHEESWQILTKKGLGLRSRCVNGLNKLNPFATLQDWVGILNYVAQTMYVPSYMSWNDEFQCEKMGKEEGHQESMSVDTKKVDVFENELMDKVSKQQRSKMNRVQVCTVAQLMTSDNLRKLMAMQQARGVERHTMSLFAIDSCYLQLARDKHLQKGQDADPVEPSELAAAVAHFVSNTVDGDVDLFHDAGLGEMPVYPPESILNAHFEPLWLTLGTLGLKPHSTMARVLPVMVCLFLQKEKLKMAQIRIQAPEFSRPAKEG
;
A
#
# COMPACT_ATOMS: atom_id res chain seq x y z
N MET A 1 -59.15 26.07 53.09
CA MET A 1 -58.72 24.78 52.50
C MET A 1 -58.58 24.99 51.00
N SER A 2 -57.35 25.24 50.56
CA SER A 2 -57.05 25.68 49.19
C SER A 2 -55.80 24.93 48.76
N ARG A 3 -55.94 23.96 47.86
CA ARG A 3 -54.81 23.21 47.29
C ARG A 3 -54.07 24.08 46.26
N PRO A 4 -52.73 24.06 46.21
CA PRO A 4 -51.98 24.64 45.09
C PRO A 4 -51.92 23.65 43.91
N PRO A 5 -51.80 24.14 42.66
CA PRO A 5 -51.70 23.30 41.47
C PRO A 5 -50.25 23.01 41.06
N GLY A 6 -50.06 21.82 40.48
CA GLY A 6 -49.20 21.63 39.31
C GLY A 6 -47.72 21.27 39.55
N SER A 7 -47.44 19.98 39.74
CA SER A 7 -46.13 19.41 39.43
C SER A 7 -46.00 19.14 37.93
N VAL A 8 -44.86 19.53 37.37
CA VAL A 8 -44.42 19.30 35.98
C VAL A 8 -44.14 17.80 35.76
N PRO A 9 -44.52 17.18 34.62
CA PRO A 9 -44.08 15.83 34.29
C PRO A 9 -42.62 15.85 33.84
N ARG A 10 -41.77 15.01 34.46
CA ARG A 10 -40.45 14.65 33.95
C ARG A 10 -40.59 13.93 32.60
N PRO A 11 -39.75 14.21 31.59
CA PRO A 11 -39.69 13.36 30.40
C PRO A 11 -39.09 12.00 30.79
N SER A 12 -39.84 10.96 30.53
CA SER A 12 -39.43 9.56 30.61
C SER A 12 -38.30 9.29 29.62
N GLY A 13 -37.27 8.59 30.11
CA GLY A 13 -36.08 8.27 29.35
C GLY A 13 -36.38 7.50 28.06
N ALA A 14 -35.94 8.05 26.94
CA ALA A 14 -35.82 7.33 25.68
C ALA A 14 -34.73 6.26 25.84
N ARG A 15 -35.15 5.00 26.04
CA ARG A 15 -34.30 3.83 25.82
C ARG A 15 -34.00 3.75 24.32
N SER A 16 -32.74 3.87 23.95
CA SER A 16 -32.25 3.51 22.62
C SER A 16 -32.38 1.99 22.44
N THR A 17 -33.39 1.56 21.70
CA THR A 17 -33.46 0.19 21.20
C THR A 17 -32.53 0.07 20.01
N HIS A 18 -31.26 -0.26 20.27
CA HIS A 18 -30.41 -0.87 19.26
C HIS A 18 -31.00 -2.25 18.94
N PRO A 19 -31.35 -2.55 17.67
CA PRO A 19 -31.61 -3.93 17.29
C PRO A 19 -30.27 -4.66 17.33
N GLY A 20 -30.17 -5.59 18.28
CA GLY A 20 -29.03 -6.48 18.42
C GLY A 20 -28.82 -7.26 17.13
N VAL A 21 -27.63 -7.10 16.56
CA VAL A 21 -27.09 -8.01 15.56
C VAL A 21 -26.85 -9.33 16.27
N VAL A 22 -27.83 -10.23 16.17
CA VAL A 22 -27.68 -11.63 16.55
C VAL A 22 -26.69 -12.25 15.55
N PHE A 23 -25.44 -12.40 15.98
CA PHE A 23 -24.47 -13.24 15.27
C PHE A 23 -24.98 -14.67 15.30
N ALA A 24 -25.53 -15.14 14.19
CA ALA A 24 -25.80 -16.55 13.98
C ALA A 24 -24.45 -17.30 13.95
N SER A 25 -24.11 -17.91 15.07
CA SER A 25 -23.05 -18.91 15.17
C SER A 25 -23.56 -20.22 14.56
N LEU A 26 -23.27 -20.47 13.28
CA LEU A 26 -23.46 -21.79 12.70
C LEU A 26 -22.25 -22.16 11.83
N GLY A 27 -21.54 -23.17 12.34
CA GLY A 27 -20.60 -24.10 11.71
C GLY A 27 -19.88 -23.69 10.42
N CYS A 28 -18.58 -23.41 10.52
CA CYS A 28 -17.65 -23.62 9.40
C CYS A 28 -16.20 -23.79 9.88
N CYS A 29 -15.93 -24.89 10.60
CA CYS A 29 -14.58 -25.47 10.63
C CYS A 29 -14.32 -26.11 9.27
N GLN A 30 -13.97 -25.30 8.25
CA GLN A 30 -13.33 -25.88 7.08
C GLN A 30 -11.91 -26.31 7.47
N PRO A 31 -11.44 -27.49 7.01
CA PRO A 31 -10.06 -27.92 7.24
C PRO A 31 -9.08 -26.83 6.81
N ARG A 32 -8.07 -26.58 7.66
CA ARG A 32 -7.02 -25.54 7.51
C ARG A 32 -6.40 -25.53 6.10
N GLU A 33 -6.24 -26.70 5.49
CA GLU A 33 -5.75 -26.92 4.12
C GLU A 33 -6.59 -26.21 3.04
N LYS A 34 -7.91 -26.10 3.22
CA LYS A 34 -8.80 -25.44 2.23
C LYS A 34 -8.66 -23.92 2.23
N MET A 35 -7.98 -23.33 3.22
CA MET A 35 -7.87 -21.87 3.37
C MET A 35 -6.53 -21.33 2.90
N ASP A 36 -5.44 -22.04 3.18
CA ASP A 36 -4.11 -21.71 2.62
C ASP A 36 -4.10 -21.92 1.11
N ALA A 37 -4.81 -22.96 0.64
CA ALA A 37 -5.15 -23.11 -0.78
C ALA A 37 -5.95 -21.93 -1.33
N LYS A 38 -6.84 -21.28 -0.54
CA LYS A 38 -7.62 -20.09 -0.98
C LYS A 38 -6.78 -18.81 -1.05
N VAL A 39 -5.82 -18.60 -0.15
CA VAL A 39 -4.92 -17.43 -0.17
C VAL A 39 -3.87 -17.59 -1.27
N ALA A 40 -3.26 -18.77 -1.39
CA ALA A 40 -2.44 -19.12 -2.54
C ALA A 40 -3.25 -19.01 -3.84
N LYS A 41 -4.51 -19.43 -3.83
CA LYS A 41 -5.41 -19.28 -4.98
C LYS A 41 -5.82 -17.84 -5.28
N ALA A 42 -5.85 -16.97 -4.28
CA ALA A 42 -6.14 -15.56 -4.48
C ALA A 42 -4.95 -14.80 -5.05
N MET A 43 -3.72 -15.18 -4.68
CA MET A 43 -2.49 -14.60 -5.23
C MET A 43 -2.08 -15.20 -6.59
N TYR A 44 -2.38 -16.48 -6.80
CA TYR A 44 -1.89 -17.25 -7.95
C TYR A 44 -3.00 -17.87 -8.83
N GLY A 45 -4.29 -17.56 -8.59
CA GLY A 45 -5.42 -18.16 -9.33
C GLY A 45 -5.74 -19.59 -8.89
N ASP A 46 -6.56 -20.36 -9.62
CA ASP A 46 -6.89 -21.78 -9.35
C ASP A 46 -5.66 -22.73 -9.22
N MET A 47 -4.44 -22.21 -9.23
CA MET A 47 -3.14 -22.89 -9.19
C MET A 47 -2.67 -23.43 -7.83
N ALA A 48 -3.55 -23.54 -6.83
CA ALA A 48 -3.20 -24.19 -5.56
C ALA A 48 -3.47 -25.71 -5.56
N ASP A 49 -4.00 -26.28 -6.65
CA ASP A 49 -4.13 -27.73 -6.78
C ASP A 49 -2.78 -28.42 -7.02
N GLN A 50 -2.23 -28.93 -5.90
CA GLN A 50 -1.68 -30.27 -5.68
C GLN A 50 -0.81 -30.89 -6.80
N GLY A 51 0.52 -30.85 -6.62
CA GLY A 51 1.45 -31.87 -7.12
C GLY A 51 2.30 -31.53 -8.35
N ALA A 52 1.90 -30.57 -9.19
CA ALA A 52 2.72 -30.20 -10.35
C ALA A 52 3.83 -29.21 -9.95
N PRO A 53 5.12 -29.49 -10.25
CA PRO A 53 6.21 -28.56 -9.95
C PRO A 53 5.96 -27.23 -10.66
N ARG A 54 5.92 -26.15 -9.89
CA ARG A 54 5.82 -24.79 -10.46
C ARG A 54 7.00 -24.58 -11.39
N LYS A 55 6.73 -24.25 -12.66
CA LYS A 55 7.78 -23.88 -13.60
C LYS A 55 8.45 -22.61 -13.08
N LYS A 56 9.71 -22.75 -12.68
CA LYS A 56 10.60 -21.66 -12.27
C LYS A 56 11.70 -21.49 -13.31
N LYS A 57 12.15 -20.26 -13.52
CA LYS A 57 13.27 -19.94 -14.40
C LYS A 57 14.14 -18.88 -13.73
N GLU A 58 15.44 -19.10 -13.68
CA GLU A 58 16.39 -18.11 -13.23
C GLU A 58 16.92 -17.37 -14.45
N ALA A 59 16.82 -16.05 -14.45
CA ALA A 59 17.22 -15.20 -15.56
C ALA A 59 17.26 -13.74 -15.10
N HIS A 60 17.89 -12.89 -15.90
CA HIS A 60 17.82 -11.45 -15.69
C HIS A 60 16.45 -10.88 -16.03
N CYS A 61 15.92 -10.04 -15.16
CA CYS A 61 14.62 -9.41 -15.35
C CYS A 61 14.74 -8.09 -16.12
N SER A 62 14.03 -7.94 -17.24
CA SER A 62 14.00 -6.68 -18.00
C SER A 62 13.23 -5.53 -17.33
N TRP A 63 12.57 -5.77 -16.19
CA TRP A 63 11.98 -4.70 -15.38
C TRP A 63 12.97 -4.12 -14.39
N CYS A 64 13.58 -4.99 -13.58
CA CYS A 64 14.36 -4.58 -12.42
C CYS A 64 15.86 -4.75 -12.59
N PHE A 65 16.29 -5.34 -13.70
CA PHE A 65 17.69 -5.50 -14.09
C PHE A 65 18.48 -6.46 -13.19
N GLU A 66 17.81 -7.15 -12.29
CA GLU A 66 18.39 -8.15 -11.39
C GLU A 66 18.31 -9.56 -11.99
N TYR A 67 19.28 -10.41 -11.63
CA TYR A 67 19.16 -11.84 -11.79
C TYR A 67 18.22 -12.38 -10.71
N ALA A 68 17.09 -12.95 -11.10
CA ALA A 68 16.05 -13.36 -10.17
C ALA A 68 15.38 -14.66 -10.60
N VAL A 69 14.65 -15.27 -9.68
CA VAL A 69 13.72 -16.36 -9.99
C VAL A 69 12.45 -15.77 -10.61
N HIS A 70 11.95 -16.40 -11.65
CA HIS A 70 10.69 -16.08 -12.30
C HIS A 70 9.71 -17.23 -12.16
N PHE A 71 8.49 -16.93 -11.75
CA PHE A 71 7.41 -17.92 -11.58
C PHE A 71 6.44 -17.85 -12.75
N TYR A 72 6.20 -18.98 -13.41
CA TYR A 72 5.25 -19.06 -14.52
C TYR A 72 3.80 -18.94 -14.03
N ILE A 73 3.01 -18.13 -14.72
CA ILE A 73 1.57 -17.95 -14.55
C ILE A 73 0.86 -18.56 -15.75
N LYS A 74 0.19 -19.69 -15.51
CA LYS A 74 -0.51 -20.48 -16.53
C LYS A 74 -1.64 -19.71 -17.22
N GLU A 75 -2.50 -18.99 -16.49
CA GLU A 75 -3.70 -18.35 -17.10
C GLU A 75 -3.31 -17.22 -18.06
N THR A 76 -2.23 -16.51 -17.78
CA THR A 76 -1.79 -15.39 -18.62
C THR A 76 -0.63 -15.75 -19.53
N THR A 77 -0.19 -17.01 -19.50
CA THR A 77 0.98 -17.56 -20.21
C THR A 77 2.18 -16.63 -20.11
N SER A 78 2.44 -16.13 -18.89
CA SER A 78 3.48 -15.14 -18.62
C SER A 78 4.24 -15.52 -17.36
N TRP A 79 5.32 -14.82 -17.06
CA TRP A 79 6.12 -15.03 -15.87
C TRP A 79 6.02 -13.83 -14.94
N VAL A 80 6.24 -14.01 -13.65
CA VAL A 80 6.40 -12.92 -12.67
C VAL A 80 7.77 -13.01 -12.07
N CYS A 81 8.53 -11.93 -12.17
CA CYS A 81 9.81 -11.78 -11.51
C CYS A 81 9.60 -11.79 -10.01
N ASP A 82 10.33 -12.61 -9.28
CA ASP A 82 10.27 -12.59 -7.82
C ASP A 82 10.71 -11.22 -7.30
N ALA A 83 11.80 -10.66 -7.84
CA ALA A 83 12.42 -9.44 -7.33
C ALA A 83 11.53 -8.20 -7.37
N CYS A 84 10.94 -7.90 -8.52
CA CYS A 84 10.13 -6.70 -8.68
C CYS A 84 8.64 -6.98 -8.85
N LYS A 85 8.23 -8.25 -8.79
CA LYS A 85 6.86 -8.72 -9.09
C LYS A 85 6.35 -8.27 -10.47
N GLY A 86 7.25 -7.86 -11.37
CA GLY A 86 6.93 -7.39 -12.72
C GLY A 86 6.63 -8.55 -13.66
N ARG A 87 5.63 -8.38 -14.54
CA ARG A 87 5.26 -9.41 -15.52
C ARG A 87 6.18 -9.47 -16.71
N THR A 88 6.66 -10.66 -17.00
CA THR A 88 7.66 -10.92 -18.03
C THR A 88 7.22 -12.05 -18.95
N THR A 89 7.93 -12.21 -20.05
CA THR A 89 7.91 -13.37 -20.92
C THR A 89 9.34 -13.76 -21.25
N GLU A 90 9.55 -14.96 -21.77
CA GLU A 90 10.87 -15.32 -22.27
C GLU A 90 11.28 -14.37 -23.39
N SER A 91 12.52 -13.87 -23.34
CA SER A 91 13.02 -13.00 -24.40
C SER A 91 13.28 -13.82 -25.68
N PRO A 92 12.77 -13.39 -26.84
CA PRO A 92 13.06 -14.07 -28.10
C PRO A 92 14.50 -13.86 -28.58
N LYS A 93 15.22 -12.86 -28.01
CA LYS A 93 16.56 -12.46 -28.45
C LYS A 93 17.68 -12.86 -27.50
N CYS A 94 17.37 -13.08 -26.22
CA CYS A 94 18.38 -13.30 -25.18
C CYS A 94 17.89 -14.39 -24.20
N PRO A 95 18.40 -15.63 -24.28
CA PRO A 95 17.88 -16.76 -23.50
C PRO A 95 18.00 -16.56 -21.98
N ASP A 96 19.05 -15.85 -21.54
CA ASP A 96 19.31 -15.54 -20.12
C ASP A 96 18.49 -14.37 -19.58
N TRP A 97 17.57 -13.83 -20.39
CA TRP A 97 16.78 -12.65 -20.06
C TRP A 97 15.29 -12.91 -20.20
N MET A 98 14.55 -12.35 -19.26
CA MET A 98 13.11 -12.27 -19.28
C MET A 98 12.73 -10.90 -19.83
N ALA A 99 12.02 -10.88 -20.96
CA ALA A 99 11.52 -9.65 -21.55
C ALA A 99 10.32 -9.11 -20.75
N ARG A 100 10.26 -7.79 -20.57
CA ARG A 100 9.14 -7.15 -19.88
C ARG A 100 7.97 -6.95 -20.83
N LEU A 101 6.75 -7.03 -20.28
CA LEU A 101 5.52 -6.80 -21.01
C LEU A 101 5.03 -5.38 -20.71
N GLU A 102 5.40 -4.40 -21.53
CA GLU A 102 4.98 -3.01 -21.38
C GLU A 102 3.56 -2.78 -21.91
N GLY A 103 2.83 -1.87 -21.27
CA GLY A 103 1.55 -1.35 -21.76
C GLY A 103 0.32 -2.26 -21.53
N ALA A 104 -0.86 -1.69 -21.81
CA ALA A 104 -2.14 -2.38 -21.77
C ALA A 104 -2.37 -3.10 -23.11
N GLY A 105 -1.70 -4.23 -23.34
CA GLY A 105 -1.94 -5.00 -24.58
C GLY A 105 -0.88 -6.02 -25.00
N LYS A 106 0.21 -6.22 -24.23
CA LYS A 106 1.23 -7.26 -24.47
C LYS A 106 1.86 -7.27 -25.88
N ARG A 107 1.83 -6.17 -26.64
CA ARG A 107 2.09 -6.29 -28.09
C ARG A 107 3.56 -6.49 -28.46
N ASN A 108 4.51 -6.07 -27.63
CA ASN A 108 5.93 -6.31 -27.90
C ASN A 108 6.70 -6.59 -26.60
N PRO A 109 7.22 -7.82 -26.40
CA PRO A 109 8.11 -8.09 -25.29
C PRO A 109 9.42 -7.31 -25.46
N VAL A 110 9.80 -6.53 -24.45
CA VAL A 110 11.02 -5.71 -24.48
C VAL A 110 12.10 -6.38 -23.66
N CYS A 111 13.19 -6.79 -24.31
CA CYS A 111 14.38 -7.29 -23.63
C CYS A 111 15.31 -6.12 -23.30
N ALA A 112 15.58 -5.87 -22.02
CA ALA A 112 16.36 -4.73 -21.57
C ALA A 112 17.79 -4.75 -22.15
N LYS A 113 18.46 -5.90 -22.16
CA LYS A 113 19.79 -6.08 -22.77
C LYS A 113 19.84 -5.78 -24.28
N SER A 114 18.69 -5.84 -24.97
CA SER A 114 18.63 -5.49 -26.40
C SER A 114 18.39 -4.00 -26.66
N GLN A 115 18.25 -3.19 -25.60
CA GLN A 115 18.10 -1.74 -25.73
C GLN A 115 19.49 -1.08 -25.78
N PRO A 116 19.67 -0.05 -26.62
CA PRO A 116 20.99 0.57 -26.83
C PRO A 116 21.53 1.26 -25.58
N ASN A 117 20.66 1.70 -24.66
CA ASN A 117 21.01 2.42 -23.44
C ASN A 117 20.95 1.54 -22.17
N TRP A 118 21.10 0.22 -22.33
CA TRP A 118 21.03 -0.74 -21.22
C TRP A 118 22.04 -0.42 -20.10
N GLU A 119 23.31 -0.29 -20.46
CA GLU A 119 24.41 -0.09 -19.50
C GLU A 119 24.22 1.22 -18.74
N GLU A 120 23.89 2.29 -19.46
CA GLU A 120 23.57 3.60 -18.89
C GLU A 120 22.40 3.49 -17.89
N ALA A 121 21.33 2.76 -18.22
CA ALA A 121 20.19 2.60 -17.33
C ALA A 121 20.54 1.80 -16.06
N VAL A 122 21.43 0.80 -16.16
CA VAL A 122 21.93 0.04 -14.99
C VAL A 122 22.79 0.93 -14.09
N ASP A 123 23.70 1.71 -14.67
CA ASP A 123 24.58 2.58 -13.91
C ASP A 123 23.78 3.72 -13.25
N LYS A 124 22.82 4.30 -13.97
CA LYS A 124 21.89 5.28 -13.42
C LYS A 124 21.08 4.69 -12.26
N LYS A 125 20.58 3.45 -12.40
CA LYS A 125 19.92 2.72 -11.31
C LYS A 125 20.82 2.59 -10.08
N ARG A 126 22.04 2.10 -10.26
CA ARG A 126 23.02 1.94 -9.16
C ARG A 126 23.30 3.27 -8.48
N GLN A 127 23.56 4.32 -9.25
CA GLN A 127 23.87 5.66 -8.74
C GLN A 127 22.69 6.30 -7.98
N VAL A 128 21.46 6.10 -8.45
CA VAL A 128 20.26 6.63 -7.77
C VAL A 128 20.00 5.85 -6.48
N PHE A 129 20.17 4.53 -6.50
CA PHE A 129 19.91 3.67 -5.32
C PHE A 129 21.01 3.75 -4.26
N SER A 130 22.25 4.07 -4.65
CA SER A 130 23.35 4.24 -3.69
C SER A 130 23.28 5.53 -2.88
N LYS A 131 22.41 6.48 -3.25
CA LYS A 131 22.28 7.76 -2.54
C LYS A 131 21.41 7.57 -1.29
N PRO A 132 21.97 7.69 -0.08
CA PRO A 132 21.18 7.59 1.14
C PRO A 132 20.15 8.73 1.17
N ARG A 133 18.97 8.43 1.72
CA ARG A 133 17.87 9.38 1.77
C ARG A 133 17.39 9.55 3.21
N GLY A 134 18.25 10.18 4.01
CA GLY A 134 17.92 10.52 5.39
C GLY A 134 16.74 11.48 5.50
N ALA A 135 16.17 11.56 6.71
CA ALA A 135 14.97 12.35 7.01
C ALA A 135 15.07 13.82 6.56
N ALA A 136 16.25 14.45 6.63
CA ALA A 136 16.46 15.83 6.17
C ALA A 136 16.23 15.99 4.66
N LYS A 137 16.72 15.04 3.84
CA LYS A 137 16.50 15.06 2.38
C LYS A 137 15.05 14.80 2.05
N VAL A 138 14.38 13.87 2.76
CA VAL A 138 12.93 13.65 2.60
C VAL A 138 12.17 14.94 2.90
N ARG A 139 12.45 15.59 4.03
CA ARG A 139 11.83 16.87 4.42
C ARG A 139 12.02 17.96 3.36
N PHE A 140 13.24 18.12 2.86
CA PHE A 140 13.54 19.08 1.80
C PHE A 140 12.70 18.83 0.54
N GLU A 141 12.63 17.59 0.06
CA GLU A 141 11.85 17.28 -1.15
C GLU A 141 10.34 17.49 -0.91
N MET A 142 9.84 17.19 0.29
CA MET A 142 8.43 17.42 0.65
C MET A 142 8.03 18.91 0.62
N THR A 143 8.95 19.81 0.96
CA THR A 143 8.71 21.27 0.95
C THR A 143 9.17 21.96 -0.32
N ARG A 144 9.90 21.26 -1.19
CA ARG A 144 10.40 21.79 -2.46
C ARG A 144 9.25 22.22 -3.37
N GLU A 145 9.35 23.43 -3.91
CA GLU A 145 8.46 23.90 -4.98
C GLU A 145 8.99 23.44 -6.34
N SER A 146 8.10 22.93 -7.17
CA SER A 146 8.45 22.40 -8.49
C SER A 146 7.25 22.51 -9.42
N PRO A 147 7.44 22.55 -10.75
CA PRO A 147 6.33 22.52 -11.70
C PRO A 147 5.37 21.34 -11.44
N PHE A 148 5.92 20.16 -11.13
CA PHE A 148 5.15 18.96 -10.84
C PHE A 148 4.29 19.05 -9.57
N ARG A 149 4.78 19.74 -8.52
CA ARG A 149 4.00 19.98 -7.31
C ARG A 149 2.84 20.93 -7.58
N HIS A 150 3.07 22.01 -8.34
CA HIS A 150 2.00 22.92 -8.73
C HIS A 150 0.94 22.25 -9.60
N MET A 151 1.37 21.37 -10.54
CA MET A 151 0.45 20.56 -11.33
C MET A 151 -0.35 19.59 -10.45
N ALA A 152 0.30 18.90 -9.52
CA ALA A 152 -0.38 18.02 -8.56
C ALA A 152 -1.38 18.77 -7.69
N GLN A 153 -1.04 19.96 -7.21
CA GLN A 153 -1.95 20.79 -6.43
C GLN A 153 -3.14 21.25 -7.27
N LYS A 154 -2.90 21.78 -8.47
CA LYS A 154 -3.94 22.21 -9.40
C LYS A 154 -4.92 21.08 -9.76
N GLU A 155 -4.42 19.86 -9.86
CA GLU A 155 -5.25 18.70 -10.23
C GLU A 155 -5.88 17.97 -9.02
N GLY A 156 -5.70 18.48 -7.80
CA GLY A 156 -6.22 17.84 -6.59
C GLY A 156 -5.53 16.50 -6.28
N LEU A 157 -4.24 16.38 -6.55
CA LEU A 157 -3.42 15.18 -6.35
C LEU A 157 -2.22 15.46 -5.43
N VAL A 158 -2.18 16.60 -4.72
CA VAL A 158 -1.02 17.01 -3.92
C VAL A 158 -0.71 16.02 -2.79
N ARG A 159 -1.73 15.49 -2.12
CA ARG A 159 -1.58 14.52 -1.03
C ARG A 159 -0.88 13.24 -1.50
N PRO A 160 -1.40 12.54 -2.54
CA PRO A 160 -0.72 11.36 -3.02
C PRO A 160 0.61 11.64 -3.73
N PHE A 161 0.76 12.83 -4.31
CA PHE A 161 2.03 13.26 -4.89
C PHE A 161 3.13 13.39 -3.84
N LEU A 162 2.88 14.13 -2.76
CA LEU A 162 3.85 14.35 -1.70
C LEU A 162 4.25 13.04 -1.03
N PHE A 163 3.33 12.11 -0.85
CA PHE A 163 3.69 10.77 -0.39
C PHE A 163 4.69 10.06 -1.31
N LEU A 164 4.44 10.04 -2.62
CA LEU A 164 5.36 9.42 -3.57
C LEU A 164 6.72 10.13 -3.54
N VAL A 165 6.72 11.45 -3.36
CA VAL A 165 7.94 12.23 -3.16
C VAL A 165 8.69 11.77 -1.93
N SER A 166 8.02 11.44 -0.82
CA SER A 166 8.69 11.00 0.42
C SER A 166 9.30 9.59 0.32
N MET A 167 8.77 8.71 -0.53
CA MET A 167 9.27 7.34 -0.70
C MET A 167 10.75 7.26 -1.13
N SER A 168 11.48 6.19 -0.81
CA SER A 168 12.78 5.95 -1.43
C SER A 168 12.66 5.79 -2.97
N PRO A 169 13.74 6.09 -3.74
CA PRO A 169 13.75 5.85 -5.19
C PRO A 169 13.38 4.40 -5.55
N HIS A 170 13.81 3.46 -4.70
CA HIS A 170 13.47 2.04 -4.79
C HIS A 170 11.96 1.78 -4.82
N HIS A 171 11.24 2.35 -3.85
CA HIS A 171 9.78 2.18 -3.75
C HIS A 171 9.02 2.81 -4.92
N ARG A 172 9.43 4.01 -5.36
CA ARG A 172 8.86 4.63 -6.57
C ARG A 172 9.14 3.79 -7.81
N ALA A 173 10.34 3.21 -7.91
CA ALA A 173 10.70 2.37 -9.04
C ALA A 173 9.86 1.09 -9.09
N LEU A 174 9.73 0.41 -7.95
CA LEU A 174 8.88 -0.78 -7.82
C LEU A 174 7.43 -0.46 -8.18
N LEU A 175 6.89 0.63 -7.67
CA LEU A 175 5.54 1.07 -7.99
C LEU A 175 5.37 1.34 -9.49
N SER A 176 6.35 1.99 -10.12
CA SER A 176 6.35 2.19 -11.56
C SER A 176 6.31 0.87 -12.32
N ILE A 177 7.17 -0.09 -11.97
CA ILE A 177 7.18 -1.43 -12.57
C ILE A 177 5.80 -2.10 -12.44
N GLN A 178 5.16 -1.98 -11.28
CA GLN A 178 3.82 -2.56 -11.03
C GLN A 178 2.71 -1.89 -11.85
N LEU A 179 2.87 -0.59 -12.10
CA LEU A 179 2.02 0.16 -13.02
C LEU A 179 2.32 -0.17 -14.49
N GLY A 180 3.33 -1.00 -14.77
CA GLY A 180 3.59 -1.58 -16.08
C GLY A 180 4.49 -0.72 -16.95
N TRP A 181 5.42 0.01 -16.35
CA TRP A 181 6.46 0.77 -17.07
C TRP A 181 7.79 0.79 -16.32
N CYS A 182 8.87 0.90 -17.09
CA CYS A 182 10.23 0.79 -16.56
C CYS A 182 10.73 2.21 -16.27
N PRO A 183 10.94 2.58 -15.00
CA PRO A 183 11.38 3.92 -14.65
C PRO A 183 12.84 4.16 -15.06
N PHE A 184 13.69 3.13 -15.02
CA PHE A 184 15.15 3.25 -15.22
C PHE A 184 15.57 3.78 -16.60
N VAL A 185 14.71 3.61 -17.60
CA VAL A 185 14.95 4.11 -18.96
C VAL A 185 14.35 5.50 -19.19
N GLN A 186 13.75 6.11 -18.17
CA GLN A 186 13.22 7.47 -18.24
C GLN A 186 14.31 8.47 -17.84
N GLU A 187 14.34 9.61 -18.53
CA GLU A 187 15.25 10.72 -18.21
C GLU A 187 15.02 11.24 -16.78
N CYS A 188 13.77 11.28 -16.34
CA CYS A 188 13.36 11.74 -15.02
C CYS A 188 13.75 10.83 -13.85
N PHE A 189 14.25 9.62 -14.11
CA PHE A 189 14.56 8.67 -13.04
C PHE A 189 15.59 9.23 -12.07
N GLY A 190 15.24 9.22 -10.78
CA GLY A 190 16.02 9.88 -9.72
C GLY A 190 15.50 11.25 -9.29
N ASP A 191 14.60 11.91 -10.04
CA ASP A 191 13.86 13.09 -9.54
C ASP A 191 12.58 12.65 -8.83
N PRO A 192 12.49 12.76 -7.49
CA PRO A 192 11.31 12.33 -6.76
C PRO A 192 10.02 13.03 -7.18
N HIS A 193 10.06 14.29 -7.65
CA HIS A 193 8.84 15.00 -8.01
C HIS A 193 8.31 14.56 -9.37
N GLU A 194 9.19 14.53 -10.37
CA GLU A 194 8.78 14.11 -11.71
C GLU A 194 8.33 12.66 -11.70
N GLU A 195 9.07 11.75 -11.04
CA GLU A 195 8.68 10.34 -10.88
C GLU A 195 7.30 10.20 -10.22
N SER A 196 7.04 10.97 -9.15
CA SER A 196 5.77 10.94 -8.43
C SER A 196 4.61 11.41 -9.28
N TRP A 197 4.81 12.50 -10.02
CA TRP A 197 3.82 12.99 -10.98
C TRP A 197 3.52 11.94 -12.04
N GLN A 198 4.57 11.36 -12.60
CA GLN A 198 4.53 10.32 -13.59
C GLN A 198 3.79 9.05 -13.10
N ILE A 199 4.04 8.60 -11.88
CA ILE A 199 3.32 7.49 -11.23
C ILE A 199 1.82 7.78 -11.14
N LEU A 200 1.44 9.02 -10.85
CA LEU A 200 0.03 9.42 -10.73
C LEU A 200 -0.65 9.52 -12.10
N THR A 201 -0.02 10.19 -13.05
CA THR A 201 -0.69 10.72 -14.23
C THR A 201 -0.32 10.07 -15.55
N LYS A 202 0.69 9.18 -15.60
CA LYS A 202 1.12 8.56 -16.87
C LYS A 202 -0.09 7.98 -17.61
N LYS A 203 -0.29 8.42 -18.85
CA LYS A 203 -1.44 8.05 -19.67
C LYS A 203 -1.61 6.53 -19.74
N GLY A 204 -2.77 6.03 -19.29
CA GLY A 204 -3.15 4.62 -19.34
C GLY A 204 -2.46 3.69 -18.33
N LEU A 205 -1.41 4.14 -17.64
CA LEU A 205 -0.62 3.32 -16.73
C LEU A 205 -0.55 3.88 -15.31
N GLY A 206 -0.60 5.19 -15.14
CA GLY A 206 -0.57 5.88 -13.85
C GLY A 206 -1.81 5.59 -13.02
N LEU A 207 -1.69 5.82 -11.70
CA LEU A 207 -2.74 5.50 -10.73
C LEU A 207 -4.08 6.13 -11.10
N ARG A 208 -4.07 7.41 -11.44
CA ARG A 208 -5.27 8.15 -11.82
C ARG A 208 -5.95 7.52 -13.04
N SER A 209 -5.19 7.27 -14.10
CA SER A 209 -5.70 6.65 -15.32
C SER A 209 -6.31 5.28 -15.04
N ARG A 210 -5.72 4.51 -14.12
CA ARG A 210 -6.23 3.19 -13.73
C ARG A 210 -7.54 3.30 -12.97
N CYS A 211 -7.64 4.19 -11.98
CA CYS A 211 -8.90 4.44 -11.26
C CYS A 211 -10.02 4.85 -12.22
N VAL A 212 -9.72 5.72 -13.19
CA VAL A 212 -10.68 6.19 -14.19
C VAL A 212 -11.08 5.08 -15.17
N ASN A 213 -10.12 4.32 -15.70
CA ASN A 213 -10.41 3.25 -16.69
C ASN A 213 -11.16 2.06 -16.07
N GLY A 214 -11.08 1.86 -14.75
CA GLY A 214 -11.91 0.89 -14.05
C GLY A 214 -13.41 1.18 -14.15
N LEU A 215 -13.81 2.41 -14.48
CA LEU A 215 -15.21 2.82 -14.57
C LEU A 215 -15.96 2.18 -15.76
N ASN A 216 -15.30 1.44 -16.66
CA ASN A 216 -15.87 0.69 -17.80
C ASN A 216 -16.88 1.47 -18.69
N LYS A 217 -17.08 2.75 -18.45
CA LYS A 217 -17.89 3.63 -19.28
C LYS A 217 -16.93 4.38 -20.17
N LEU A 218 -17.11 4.15 -21.48
CA LEU A 218 -16.59 4.89 -22.63
C LEU A 218 -16.96 6.38 -22.55
N ASN A 219 -16.61 7.06 -21.45
CA ASN A 219 -16.73 8.48 -21.35
C ASN A 219 -15.32 9.06 -21.54
N PRO A 220 -14.92 9.37 -22.79
CA PRO A 220 -13.67 10.09 -23.05
C PRO A 220 -13.66 11.48 -22.40
N PHE A 221 -14.81 11.95 -21.88
CA PHE A 221 -14.99 13.16 -21.09
C PHE A 221 -15.13 12.90 -19.59
N ALA A 222 -14.86 11.67 -19.10
CA ALA A 222 -14.74 11.42 -17.67
C ALA A 222 -13.63 12.34 -17.16
N THR A 223 -14.03 13.39 -16.46
CA THR A 223 -13.13 14.42 -15.98
C THR A 223 -12.03 13.76 -15.17
N LEU A 224 -10.80 14.19 -15.45
CA LEU A 224 -9.60 13.96 -14.68
C LEU A 224 -9.94 13.94 -13.17
N GLN A 225 -9.94 12.75 -12.55
CA GLN A 225 -10.35 12.56 -11.15
C GLN A 225 -9.30 13.14 -10.21
N ASP A 226 -9.71 13.96 -9.25
CA ASP A 226 -8.87 14.35 -8.11
C ASP A 226 -8.73 13.19 -7.11
N TRP A 227 -8.02 13.43 -6.02
CA TRP A 227 -7.77 12.45 -4.99
C TRP A 227 -9.05 11.95 -4.32
N VAL A 228 -9.95 12.84 -3.90
CA VAL A 228 -11.24 12.47 -3.31
C VAL A 228 -12.09 11.67 -4.29
N GLY A 229 -12.10 12.02 -5.57
CA GLY A 229 -12.74 11.26 -6.63
C GLY A 229 -12.20 9.83 -6.75
N ILE A 230 -10.88 9.65 -6.66
CA ILE A 230 -10.23 8.33 -6.60
C ILE A 230 -10.67 7.56 -5.34
N LEU A 231 -10.65 8.19 -4.18
CA LEU A 231 -11.07 7.58 -2.91
C LEU A 231 -12.53 7.13 -2.97
N ASN A 232 -13.43 8.02 -3.40
CA ASN A 232 -14.87 7.77 -3.56
C ASN A 232 -15.12 6.57 -4.48
N TYR A 233 -14.39 6.49 -5.60
CA TYR A 233 -14.52 5.37 -6.52
C TYR A 233 -14.11 4.04 -5.89
N VAL A 234 -12.96 4.01 -5.20
CA VAL A 234 -12.47 2.79 -4.55
C VAL A 234 -13.38 2.39 -3.40
N ALA A 235 -13.80 3.35 -2.56
CA ALA A 235 -14.78 3.14 -1.50
C ALA A 235 -16.07 2.51 -2.03
N GLN A 236 -16.66 3.13 -3.05
CA GLN A 236 -17.90 2.66 -3.67
C GLN A 236 -17.77 1.28 -4.31
N THR A 237 -16.65 1.01 -4.99
CA THR A 237 -16.46 -0.24 -5.75
C THR A 237 -16.14 -1.42 -4.85
N MET A 238 -15.42 -1.19 -3.76
CA MET A 238 -14.87 -2.24 -2.92
C MET A 238 -15.65 -2.48 -1.64
N TYR A 239 -16.28 -1.44 -1.08
CA TYR A 239 -16.80 -1.45 0.28
C TYR A 239 -18.27 -1.07 0.41
N VAL A 240 -18.90 -0.56 -0.66
CA VAL A 240 -20.34 -0.28 -0.66
C VAL A 240 -21.05 -1.32 -1.52
N PRO A 241 -21.69 -2.34 -0.92
CA PRO A 241 -22.48 -3.31 -1.67
C PRO A 241 -23.54 -2.64 -2.53
N SER A 242 -23.88 -3.23 -3.68
CA SER A 242 -24.85 -2.64 -4.63
C SER A 242 -26.25 -2.36 -4.06
N TYR A 243 -26.61 -2.98 -2.93
CA TYR A 243 -27.90 -2.81 -2.24
C TYR A 243 -27.83 -1.86 -1.04
N MET A 244 -26.65 -1.33 -0.70
CA MET A 244 -26.43 -0.40 0.42
C MET A 244 -26.14 1.00 -0.10
N SER A 245 -26.56 2.01 0.67
CA SER A 245 -26.18 3.39 0.40
C SER A 245 -24.81 3.69 0.99
N TRP A 246 -24.21 4.82 0.57
CA TRP A 246 -22.96 5.28 1.16
C TRP A 246 -23.06 5.46 2.67
N ASN A 247 -24.15 6.07 3.15
CA ASN A 247 -24.33 6.42 4.56
C ASN A 247 -24.58 5.21 5.46
N ASP A 248 -24.92 4.06 4.89
CA ASP A 248 -25.03 2.80 5.64
C ASP A 248 -23.64 2.22 5.94
N GLU A 249 -22.65 2.52 5.09
CA GLU A 249 -21.30 1.96 5.18
C GLU A 249 -20.28 2.96 5.73
N PHE A 250 -20.41 4.24 5.40
CA PHE A 250 -19.49 5.29 5.79
C PHE A 250 -20.20 6.33 6.66
N GLN A 251 -19.57 6.71 7.77
CA GLN A 251 -19.98 7.78 8.66
C GLN A 251 -19.67 9.15 8.08
N CYS A 252 -18.59 9.26 7.28
CA CYS A 252 -18.28 10.50 6.59
C CYS A 252 -19.25 10.74 5.42
N GLU A 253 -19.68 11.99 5.25
CA GLU A 253 -20.46 12.38 4.09
C GLU A 253 -19.66 12.17 2.79
N LYS A 254 -20.34 11.65 1.76
CA LYS A 254 -19.74 11.51 0.44
C LYS A 254 -19.53 12.89 -0.16
N MET A 255 -18.28 13.33 -0.23
CA MET A 255 -17.93 14.60 -0.85
C MET A 255 -18.35 14.65 -2.32
N GLY A 256 -19.01 15.74 -2.70
CA GLY A 256 -19.36 16.04 -4.08
C GLY A 256 -18.13 16.27 -4.96
N LYS A 257 -18.32 16.43 -6.27
CA LYS A 257 -17.20 16.63 -7.20
C LYS A 257 -16.45 17.94 -6.95
N GLU A 258 -17.19 19.04 -6.83
CA GLU A 258 -16.62 20.38 -6.63
C GLU A 258 -15.97 20.51 -5.25
N GLU A 259 -16.65 20.02 -4.21
CA GLU A 259 -16.11 19.96 -2.85
C GLU A 259 -14.88 19.06 -2.79
N GLY A 260 -14.95 17.86 -3.34
CA GLY A 260 -13.84 16.91 -3.37
C GLY A 260 -12.61 17.48 -4.08
N HIS A 261 -12.80 18.21 -5.18
CA HIS A 261 -11.71 18.90 -5.86
C HIS A 261 -11.07 19.96 -4.97
N GLN A 262 -11.86 20.87 -4.39
CA GLN A 262 -11.36 21.93 -3.50
C GLN A 262 -10.59 21.35 -2.30
N GLU A 263 -11.15 20.34 -1.65
CA GLU A 263 -10.54 19.67 -0.50
C GLU A 263 -9.28 18.86 -0.89
N SER A 264 -9.17 18.41 -2.13
CA SER A 264 -7.99 17.70 -2.64
C SER A 264 -6.84 18.61 -3.06
N MET A 265 -7.08 19.91 -3.23
CA MET A 265 -6.04 20.90 -3.56
C MET A 265 -5.17 21.30 -2.35
N SER A 266 -5.58 20.90 -1.14
CA SER A 266 -4.86 21.20 0.09
C SER A 266 -4.33 19.93 0.76
N VAL A 267 -3.18 20.06 1.42
CA VAL A 267 -2.52 18.97 2.15
C VAL A 267 -3.21 18.71 3.50
N ASP A 268 -3.75 19.76 4.13
CA ASP A 268 -4.17 19.76 5.54
C ASP A 268 -5.70 19.75 5.72
N THR A 269 -6.40 19.00 4.89
CA THR A 269 -7.87 18.98 4.90
C THR A 269 -8.42 17.95 5.89
N LYS A 270 -9.12 18.43 6.92
CA LYS A 270 -9.75 17.59 7.96
C LYS A 270 -10.81 16.63 7.39
N LYS A 271 -11.57 17.06 6.37
CA LYS A 271 -12.60 16.23 5.75
C LYS A 271 -12.00 15.04 5.02
N VAL A 272 -11.00 15.29 4.17
CA VAL A 272 -10.25 14.21 3.51
C VAL A 272 -9.58 13.33 4.56
N ASP A 273 -9.08 13.91 5.65
CA ASP A 273 -8.51 13.13 6.73
C ASP A 273 -9.46 12.10 7.34
N VAL A 274 -10.68 12.51 7.64
CA VAL A 274 -11.72 11.63 8.17
C VAL A 274 -12.02 10.52 7.17
N PHE A 275 -12.21 10.87 5.89
CA PHE A 275 -12.54 9.90 4.86
C PHE A 275 -11.42 8.87 4.62
N GLU A 276 -10.17 9.31 4.49
CA GLU A 276 -9.02 8.42 4.32
C GLU A 276 -8.88 7.44 5.49
N ASN A 277 -9.12 7.92 6.71
CA ASN A 277 -9.03 7.08 7.90
C ASN A 277 -10.17 6.05 7.96
N GLU A 278 -11.38 6.43 7.56
CA GLU A 278 -12.51 5.52 7.51
C GLU A 278 -12.34 4.46 6.42
N LEU A 279 -11.84 4.86 5.24
CA LEU A 279 -11.49 3.92 4.18
C LEU A 279 -10.43 2.93 4.67
N MET A 280 -9.41 3.39 5.40
CA MET A 280 -8.42 2.49 6.00
C MET A 280 -9.01 1.53 7.03
N ASP A 281 -9.95 1.99 7.85
CA ASP A 281 -10.64 1.10 8.79
C ASP A 281 -11.39 -0.01 8.07
N LYS A 282 -12.05 0.30 6.95
CA LYS A 282 -12.69 -0.69 6.09
C LYS A 282 -11.69 -1.68 5.49
N VAL A 283 -10.55 -1.19 4.98
CA VAL A 283 -9.46 -2.04 4.47
C VAL A 283 -8.96 -3.01 5.55
N SER A 284 -8.64 -2.49 6.75
CA SER A 284 -8.13 -3.28 7.87
C SER A 284 -9.14 -4.33 8.34
N LYS A 285 -10.42 -3.93 8.52
CA LYS A 285 -11.49 -4.87 8.90
C LYS A 285 -11.69 -5.96 7.85
N GLN A 286 -11.65 -5.61 6.57
CA GLN A 286 -11.77 -6.59 5.49
C GLN A 286 -10.60 -7.58 5.50
N GLN A 287 -9.36 -7.10 5.66
CA GLN A 287 -8.19 -7.97 5.79
C GLN A 287 -8.34 -8.93 6.98
N ARG A 288 -8.71 -8.42 8.15
CA ARG A 288 -8.90 -9.23 9.35
C ARG A 288 -10.04 -10.24 9.22
N SER A 289 -11.13 -9.89 8.52
CA SER A 289 -12.25 -10.80 8.27
C SER A 289 -11.88 -12.05 7.47
N LYS A 290 -10.72 -12.02 6.79
CA LYS A 290 -10.19 -13.11 5.97
C LYS A 290 -9.22 -14.01 6.72
N MET A 291 -8.77 -13.59 7.90
CA MET A 291 -8.01 -14.43 8.82
C MET A 291 -8.94 -15.47 9.45
N ASN A 292 -8.43 -16.69 9.62
CA ASN A 292 -9.15 -17.70 10.39
C ASN A 292 -9.10 -17.40 11.90
N ARG A 293 -9.98 -18.04 12.68
CA ARG A 293 -10.06 -17.82 14.13
C ARG A 293 -8.72 -18.05 14.84
N VAL A 294 -7.94 -19.04 14.41
CA VAL A 294 -6.63 -19.33 15.00
C VAL A 294 -5.67 -18.18 14.73
N GLN A 295 -5.56 -17.70 13.49
CA GLN A 295 -4.74 -16.56 13.12
C GLN A 295 -5.13 -15.29 13.88
N VAL A 296 -6.44 -15.00 14.00
CA VAL A 296 -6.93 -13.84 14.76
C VAL A 296 -6.53 -13.96 16.25
N CYS A 297 -6.69 -15.14 16.84
CA CYS A 297 -6.28 -15.38 18.23
C CYS A 297 -4.75 -15.28 18.40
N THR A 298 -3.97 -15.82 17.46
CA THR A 298 -2.50 -15.73 17.48
C THR A 298 -2.05 -14.28 17.38
N VAL A 299 -2.58 -13.50 16.43
CA VAL A 299 -2.25 -12.07 16.32
C VAL A 299 -2.62 -11.33 17.61
N ALA A 300 -3.80 -11.60 18.18
CA ALA A 300 -4.21 -11.00 19.44
C ALA A 300 -3.25 -11.34 20.59
N GLN A 301 -2.78 -12.59 20.67
CA GLN A 301 -1.76 -13.00 21.64
C GLN A 301 -0.43 -12.28 21.39
N LEU A 302 0.05 -12.25 20.15
CA LEU A 302 1.30 -11.57 19.79
C LEU A 302 1.24 -10.08 20.13
N MET A 303 0.10 -9.43 19.93
CA MET A 303 -0.12 -8.02 20.31
C MET A 303 0.02 -7.76 21.82
N THR A 304 -0.14 -8.77 22.67
CA THR A 304 0.10 -8.64 24.13
C THR A 304 1.57 -8.78 24.52
N SER A 305 2.44 -9.19 23.59
CA SER A 305 3.88 -9.25 23.84
C SER A 305 4.45 -7.86 24.17
N ASP A 306 5.50 -7.82 24.99
CA ASP A 306 6.15 -6.56 25.37
C ASP A 306 6.69 -5.81 24.15
N ASN A 307 7.23 -6.53 23.16
CA ASN A 307 7.79 -5.94 21.95
C ASN A 307 6.75 -5.18 21.13
N LEU A 308 5.59 -5.81 20.86
CA LEU A 308 4.52 -5.14 20.13
C LEU A 308 3.85 -4.06 20.97
N ARG A 309 3.70 -4.23 22.29
CA ARG A 309 3.20 -3.17 23.18
C ARG A 309 4.10 -1.94 23.17
N LYS A 310 5.43 -2.11 23.26
CA LYS A 310 6.40 -1.02 23.12
C LYS A 310 6.28 -0.32 21.77
N LEU A 311 6.21 -1.10 20.69
CA LEU A 311 6.07 -0.55 19.34
C LEU A 311 4.76 0.24 19.16
N MET A 312 3.64 -0.25 19.71
CA MET A 312 2.37 0.48 19.73
C MET A 312 2.45 1.76 20.58
N ALA A 313 3.05 1.68 21.76
CA ALA A 313 3.24 2.83 22.64
C ALA A 313 4.12 3.91 21.99
N MET A 314 5.17 3.52 21.28
CA MET A 314 6.00 4.44 20.50
C MET A 314 5.20 5.14 19.41
N GLN A 315 4.31 4.43 18.71
CA GLN A 315 3.44 5.04 17.70
C GLN A 315 2.42 5.99 18.31
N GLN A 316 1.82 5.63 19.44
CA GLN A 316 0.92 6.51 20.19
C GLN A 316 1.64 7.77 20.69
N ALA A 317 2.85 7.64 21.24
CA ALA A 317 3.67 8.76 21.68
C ALA A 317 4.04 9.70 20.51
N ARG A 318 4.14 9.15 19.29
CA ARG A 318 4.35 9.90 18.05
C ARG A 318 3.07 10.56 17.52
N GLY A 319 1.94 10.47 18.22
CA GLY A 319 0.67 11.10 17.82
C GLY A 319 -0.09 10.32 16.75
N VAL A 320 0.19 9.02 16.55
CA VAL A 320 -0.69 8.15 15.76
C VAL A 320 -1.93 7.89 16.60
N GLU A 321 -2.93 8.77 16.45
CA GLU A 321 -4.17 8.72 17.22
C GLU A 321 -4.97 7.43 16.98
N ARG A 322 -4.72 6.73 15.87
CA ARG A 322 -5.54 5.59 15.44
C ARG A 322 -4.74 4.28 15.33
N HIS A 323 -5.16 3.31 16.14
CA HIS A 323 -4.71 1.92 16.09
C HIS A 323 -4.88 1.24 14.73
N THR A 324 -5.78 1.73 13.88
CA THR A 324 -6.15 1.06 12.62
C THR A 324 -4.97 0.77 11.70
N MET A 325 -4.00 1.67 11.60
CA MET A 325 -2.84 1.47 10.73
C MET A 325 -1.81 0.52 11.32
N SER A 326 -1.61 0.61 12.62
CA SER A 326 -0.75 -0.29 13.37
C SER A 326 -1.29 -1.72 13.28
N LEU A 327 -2.59 -1.88 13.45
CA LEU A 327 -3.30 -3.15 13.28
C LEU A 327 -3.17 -3.68 11.86
N PHE A 328 -3.33 -2.81 10.86
CA PHE A 328 -3.12 -3.19 9.46
C PHE A 328 -1.70 -3.71 9.21
N ALA A 329 -0.69 -2.99 9.71
CA ALA A 329 0.72 -3.37 9.58
C ALA A 329 0.97 -4.73 10.25
N ILE A 330 0.49 -4.91 11.48
CA ILE A 330 0.60 -6.16 12.24
C ILE A 330 -0.04 -7.31 11.47
N ASP A 331 -1.29 -7.15 11.02
CA ASP A 331 -2.02 -8.19 10.29
C ASP A 331 -1.28 -8.56 8.99
N SER A 332 -0.72 -7.57 8.28
CA SER A 332 -0.02 -7.78 7.01
C SER A 332 1.32 -8.48 7.21
N CYS A 333 2.12 -8.02 8.18
CA CYS A 333 3.41 -8.62 8.52
C CYS A 333 3.23 -10.05 9.04
N TYR A 334 2.22 -10.31 9.86
CA TYR A 334 1.92 -11.65 10.34
C TYR A 334 1.58 -12.60 9.18
N LEU A 335 0.70 -12.19 8.28
CA LEU A 335 0.31 -13.01 7.12
C LEU A 335 1.52 -13.31 6.21
N GLN A 336 2.41 -12.33 6.02
CA GLN A 336 3.66 -12.51 5.29
C GLN A 336 4.56 -13.54 5.97
N LEU A 337 4.91 -13.33 7.24
CA LEU A 337 5.81 -14.23 7.97
C LEU A 337 5.26 -15.66 8.04
N ALA A 338 3.96 -15.81 8.31
CA ALA A 338 3.30 -17.11 8.35
C ALA A 338 3.38 -17.82 6.99
N ARG A 339 3.16 -17.08 5.89
CA ARG A 339 3.29 -17.63 4.54
C ARG A 339 4.72 -18.06 4.25
N ASP A 340 5.69 -17.21 4.55
CA ASP A 340 7.10 -17.48 4.20
C ASP A 340 7.62 -18.71 4.95
N LYS A 341 7.28 -18.84 6.23
CA LYS A 341 7.56 -20.07 7.01
C LYS A 341 6.89 -21.31 6.40
N HIS A 342 5.64 -21.18 5.96
CA HIS A 342 4.92 -22.27 5.29
C HIS A 342 5.54 -22.64 3.93
N LEU A 343 6.00 -21.68 3.13
CA LEU A 343 6.69 -21.96 1.87
C LEU A 343 8.02 -22.68 2.09
N GLN A 344 8.69 -22.41 3.20
CA GLN A 344 9.98 -23.03 3.54
C GLN A 344 9.84 -24.44 4.14
N LYS A 345 8.87 -24.64 5.04
CA LYS A 345 8.76 -25.86 5.86
C LYS A 345 7.46 -26.64 5.65
N GLY A 346 6.54 -26.16 4.82
CA GLY A 346 5.27 -26.82 4.56
C GLY A 346 4.41 -26.94 5.83
N GLN A 347 3.91 -28.14 6.10
CA GLN A 347 3.08 -28.42 7.27
C GLN A 347 3.85 -28.29 8.60
N ASP A 348 5.18 -28.44 8.56
CA ASP A 348 6.08 -28.35 9.72
C ASP A 348 6.59 -26.91 9.95
N ALA A 349 5.84 -25.91 9.46
CA ALA A 349 6.19 -24.52 9.65
C ALA A 349 6.04 -24.09 11.10
N ASP A 350 7.11 -23.51 11.65
CA ASP A 350 7.10 -22.91 12.98
C ASP A 350 6.07 -21.77 13.05
N PRO A 351 5.49 -21.52 14.23
CA PRO A 351 4.67 -20.32 14.43
C PRO A 351 5.49 -19.04 14.21
N VAL A 352 4.78 -17.94 13.94
CA VAL A 352 5.40 -16.60 13.87
C VAL A 352 5.72 -16.15 15.29
N GLU A 353 6.97 -15.81 15.55
CA GLU A 353 7.42 -15.39 16.88
C GLU A 353 7.14 -13.90 17.12
N PRO A 354 6.91 -13.47 18.38
CA PRO A 354 6.63 -12.06 18.68
C PRO A 354 7.75 -11.09 18.27
N SER A 355 9.01 -11.49 18.43
CA SER A 355 10.18 -10.68 18.05
C SER A 355 10.27 -10.51 16.53
N GLU A 356 10.09 -11.58 15.76
CA GLU A 356 10.05 -11.55 14.29
C GLU A 356 8.93 -10.63 13.79
N LEU A 357 7.73 -10.75 14.38
CA LEU A 357 6.61 -9.90 14.01
C LEU A 357 6.86 -8.43 14.37
N ALA A 358 7.39 -8.15 15.57
CA ALA A 358 7.72 -6.79 15.98
C ALA A 358 8.78 -6.16 15.05
N ALA A 359 9.82 -6.90 14.68
CA ALA A 359 10.84 -6.44 13.74
C ALA A 359 10.26 -6.19 12.34
N ALA A 360 9.44 -7.11 11.82
CA ALA A 360 8.77 -6.93 10.54
C ALA A 360 7.83 -5.72 10.53
N VAL A 361 7.08 -5.49 11.61
CA VAL A 361 6.20 -4.34 11.77
C VAL A 361 7.01 -3.05 11.92
N ALA A 362 8.09 -3.05 12.70
CA ALA A 362 8.99 -1.91 12.82
C ALA A 362 9.57 -1.54 11.46
N HIS A 363 10.02 -2.52 10.68
CA HIS A 363 10.51 -2.34 9.33
C HIS A 363 9.42 -1.82 8.38
N PHE A 364 8.23 -2.41 8.40
CA PHE A 364 7.07 -1.95 7.62
C PHE A 364 6.69 -0.50 7.94
N VAL A 365 6.69 -0.14 9.22
CA VAL A 365 6.36 1.21 9.68
C VAL A 365 7.55 2.18 9.62
N SER A 366 8.80 1.74 9.49
CA SER A 366 9.94 2.64 9.29
C SER A 366 10.15 2.96 7.80
N ASN A 367 9.82 2.02 6.90
CA ASN A 367 10.03 2.17 5.46
C ASN A 367 11.48 2.62 5.12
N THR A 368 12.44 2.12 5.90
CA THR A 368 13.89 2.35 5.78
C THR A 368 14.30 3.83 5.73
N VAL A 369 13.65 4.70 6.52
CA VAL A 369 14.22 6.03 6.78
C VAL A 369 15.39 5.84 7.76
N ASP A 370 16.60 6.16 7.31
CA ASP A 370 17.82 6.08 8.13
C ASP A 370 17.61 6.82 9.47
N GLY A 371 17.90 6.14 10.59
CA GLY A 371 17.72 6.63 11.97
C GLY A 371 16.45 6.18 12.69
N ASP A 372 15.38 5.80 11.99
CA ASP A 372 14.16 5.26 12.66
C ASP A 372 14.39 3.81 13.13
N VAL A 373 15.17 3.03 12.38
CA VAL A 373 15.53 1.64 12.73
C VAL A 373 16.39 1.60 14.00
N ASP A 374 17.31 2.54 14.14
CA ASP A 374 18.19 2.66 15.31
C ASP A 374 17.37 2.96 16.58
N LEU A 375 16.32 3.78 16.49
CA LEU A 375 15.41 4.02 17.61
C LEU A 375 14.64 2.75 18.05
N PHE A 376 14.30 1.87 17.11
CA PHE A 376 13.69 0.58 17.45
C PHE A 376 14.71 -0.39 18.05
N HIS A 377 15.97 -0.33 17.59
CA HIS A 377 17.08 -1.08 18.18
C HIS A 377 17.32 -0.66 19.63
N ASP A 378 17.40 0.66 19.89
CA ASP A 378 17.55 1.26 21.23
C ASP A 378 16.40 0.88 22.18
N ALA A 379 15.20 0.63 21.66
CA ALA A 379 14.04 0.17 22.44
C ALA A 379 14.10 -1.33 22.83
N GLY A 380 15.17 -2.02 22.42
CA GLY A 380 15.40 -3.44 22.66
C GLY A 380 14.58 -4.35 21.73
N LEU A 381 14.16 -3.86 20.55
CA LEU A 381 13.40 -4.66 19.57
C LEU A 381 14.29 -5.51 18.64
N GLY A 382 15.60 -5.54 18.88
CA GLY A 382 16.52 -6.58 18.43
C GLY A 382 17.00 -6.49 16.97
N GLU A 383 18.28 -6.80 16.77
CA GLU A 383 18.96 -6.93 15.48
C GLU A 383 18.38 -8.09 14.68
N MET A 384 17.64 -7.80 13.62
CA MET A 384 17.74 -8.68 12.46
C MET A 384 19.14 -8.48 11.86
N PRO A 385 19.83 -9.53 11.40
CA PRO A 385 20.91 -9.32 10.45
C PRO A 385 20.34 -8.45 9.33
N VAL A 386 20.82 -7.22 9.24
CA VAL A 386 20.63 -6.38 8.06
C VAL A 386 21.41 -7.10 6.99
N TYR A 387 20.80 -8.11 6.37
CA TYR A 387 21.30 -8.59 5.10
C TYR A 387 21.32 -7.34 4.23
N PRO A 388 22.50 -6.89 3.75
CA PRO A 388 22.52 -5.84 2.74
C PRO A 388 21.54 -6.32 1.67
N PRO A 389 20.62 -5.48 1.18
CA PRO A 389 19.63 -5.94 0.23
C PRO A 389 20.37 -6.33 -1.06
N GLU A 390 20.76 -7.61 -1.16
CA GLU A 390 21.30 -8.21 -2.38
C GLU A 390 20.20 -8.25 -3.46
N SER A 391 18.95 -7.97 -3.08
CA SER A 391 17.81 -7.93 -3.97
C SER A 391 16.76 -6.89 -3.58
N ILE A 392 16.13 -6.33 -4.61
CA ILE A 392 14.94 -5.46 -4.58
C ILE A 392 13.75 -6.10 -3.82
N LEU A 393 13.82 -7.42 -3.55
CA LEU A 393 12.85 -8.25 -2.83
C LEU A 393 12.46 -7.77 -1.43
N ASN A 394 13.30 -7.00 -0.75
CA ASN A 394 12.98 -6.48 0.59
C ASN A 394 12.18 -5.16 0.56
N ALA A 395 11.72 -4.72 -0.62
CA ALA A 395 10.76 -3.62 -0.72
C ALA A 395 9.45 -3.97 -0.02
N HIS A 396 9.05 -3.15 0.94
CA HIS A 396 7.95 -3.34 1.91
C HIS A 396 6.53 -3.43 1.32
N PHE A 397 6.41 -3.63 0.01
CA PHE A 397 5.15 -3.87 -0.67
C PHE A 397 4.70 -5.31 -0.57
N GLU A 398 5.57 -6.28 -0.29
CA GLU A 398 5.16 -7.69 -0.29
C GLU A 398 4.02 -8.02 0.69
N PRO A 399 4.05 -7.54 1.96
CA PRO A 399 2.91 -7.68 2.86
C PRO A 399 1.63 -7.04 2.29
N LEU A 400 1.74 -5.93 1.56
CA LEU A 400 0.61 -5.26 0.91
C LEU A 400 0.08 -6.02 -0.32
N TRP A 401 0.95 -6.71 -1.06
CA TRP A 401 0.53 -7.58 -2.15
C TRP A 401 -0.16 -8.82 -1.63
N LEU A 402 0.31 -9.39 -0.52
CA LEU A 402 -0.42 -10.44 0.19
C LEU A 402 -1.81 -10.00 0.62
N THR A 403 -1.91 -8.76 1.10
CA THR A 403 -3.21 -8.16 1.41
C THR A 403 -4.15 -8.21 0.21
N LEU A 404 -3.70 -7.96 -1.03
CA LEU A 404 -4.59 -8.06 -2.21
C LEU A 404 -5.23 -9.43 -2.36
N GLY A 405 -4.45 -10.49 -2.14
CA GLY A 405 -4.97 -11.86 -2.14
C GLY A 405 -6.04 -12.02 -1.06
N THR A 406 -5.79 -11.52 0.16
CA THR A 406 -6.80 -11.57 1.23
C THR A 406 -8.06 -10.78 0.89
N LEU A 407 -7.92 -9.62 0.24
CA LEU A 407 -9.04 -8.79 -0.19
C LEU A 407 -9.79 -9.38 -1.40
N GLY A 408 -9.39 -10.56 -1.89
CA GLY A 408 -10.02 -11.24 -3.02
C GLY A 408 -9.78 -10.55 -4.36
N LEU A 409 -8.78 -9.67 -4.42
CA LEU A 409 -8.45 -8.93 -5.62
C LEU A 409 -7.60 -9.81 -6.54
N LYS A 410 -8.11 -10.06 -7.75
CA LYS A 410 -7.31 -10.71 -8.80
C LYS A 410 -6.07 -9.84 -9.05
N PRO A 411 -4.83 -10.37 -9.04
CA PRO A 411 -3.58 -9.60 -9.19
C PRO A 411 -3.48 -8.77 -10.47
N HIS A 412 -4.42 -8.97 -11.38
CA HIS A 412 -4.45 -8.38 -12.70
C HIS A 412 -5.56 -7.35 -12.87
N SER A 413 -6.48 -7.28 -11.91
CA SER A 413 -7.51 -6.24 -11.84
C SER A 413 -6.85 -4.87 -11.66
N THR A 414 -7.56 -3.84 -12.09
CA THR A 414 -7.16 -2.45 -11.85
C THR A 414 -7.02 -2.17 -10.35
N MET A 415 -7.96 -2.64 -9.53
CA MET A 415 -7.95 -2.43 -8.07
C MET A 415 -6.75 -3.09 -7.39
N ALA A 416 -6.32 -4.27 -7.84
CA ALA A 416 -5.10 -4.91 -7.33
C ALA A 416 -3.83 -4.05 -7.53
N ARG A 417 -3.81 -3.12 -8.49
CA ARG A 417 -2.64 -2.25 -8.70
C ARG A 417 -2.75 -0.91 -8.00
N VAL A 418 -3.96 -0.48 -7.68
CA VAL A 418 -4.24 0.84 -7.09
C VAL A 418 -4.29 0.75 -5.57
N LEU A 419 -4.98 -0.26 -5.02
CA LEU A 419 -5.23 -0.36 -3.59
C LEU A 419 -3.95 -0.47 -2.73
N PRO A 420 -2.90 -1.23 -3.10
CA PRO A 420 -1.66 -1.29 -2.31
C PRO A 420 -1.02 0.08 -2.16
N VAL A 421 -1.17 0.90 -3.20
CA VAL A 421 -0.60 2.24 -3.28
C VAL A 421 -1.38 3.19 -2.38
N MET A 422 -2.71 3.08 -2.38
CA MET A 422 -3.58 3.80 -1.43
C MET A 422 -3.30 3.39 0.01
N VAL A 423 -3.16 2.11 0.28
CA VAL A 423 -2.82 1.64 1.63
C VAL A 423 -1.46 2.19 2.06
N CYS A 424 -0.45 2.11 1.19
CA CYS A 424 0.83 2.76 1.39
C CYS A 424 0.70 4.26 1.69
N LEU A 425 -0.14 4.96 0.92
CA LEU A 425 -0.42 6.39 1.07
C LEU A 425 -0.93 6.70 2.48
N PHE A 426 -1.94 5.95 2.93
CA PHE A 426 -2.52 6.14 4.24
C PHE A 426 -1.52 5.81 5.36
N LEU A 427 -0.78 4.71 5.20
CA LEU A 427 0.23 4.28 6.17
C LEU A 427 1.32 5.31 6.43
N GLN A 428 1.55 6.21 5.48
CA GLN A 428 2.62 7.18 5.52
C GLN A 428 2.13 8.59 5.81
N LYS A 429 0.86 8.88 5.52
CA LYS A 429 0.20 10.08 5.99
C LYS A 429 0.29 10.21 7.51
N GLU A 430 -0.01 9.17 8.28
CA GLU A 430 0.11 9.28 9.73
C GLU A 430 1.57 9.53 10.13
N LYS A 431 2.55 8.98 9.40
CA LYS A 431 3.97 9.30 9.66
C LYS A 431 4.33 10.75 9.35
N LEU A 432 3.77 11.34 8.30
CA LEU A 432 3.95 12.76 8.00
C LEU A 432 3.33 13.65 9.09
N LYS A 433 2.22 13.21 9.70
CA LYS A 433 1.69 13.82 10.91
C LYS A 433 2.64 13.64 12.10
N MET A 434 3.24 12.45 12.29
CA MET A 434 4.22 12.19 13.37
C MET A 434 5.47 13.06 13.23
N ALA A 435 5.96 13.25 12.01
CA ALA A 435 7.17 14.02 11.73
C ALA A 435 6.96 15.53 11.85
N GLN A 436 5.71 15.98 12.12
CA GLN A 436 5.22 17.37 12.06
C GLN A 436 6.21 18.29 11.35
N ILE A 437 6.39 18.02 10.04
CA ILE A 437 6.93 19.01 9.14
C ILE A 437 5.86 20.09 9.14
N ARG A 438 5.95 21.05 10.06
CA ARG A 438 5.26 22.32 9.89
C ARG A 438 5.87 22.91 8.62
N ILE A 439 5.26 22.64 7.47
CA ILE A 439 5.63 23.24 6.18
C ILE A 439 5.57 24.79 6.31
N GLN A 440 4.84 25.28 7.32
CA GLN A 440 4.72 26.68 7.72
C GLN A 440 5.64 27.11 8.88
N ALA A 441 6.54 26.27 9.39
CA ALA A 441 7.43 26.70 10.47
C ALA A 441 8.41 27.77 9.98
N PRO A 442 8.69 28.82 10.79
CA PRO A 442 9.50 29.97 10.39
C PRO A 442 10.92 29.58 9.93
N GLU A 443 11.45 28.49 10.48
CA GLU A 443 12.76 27.91 10.11
C GLU A 443 12.84 27.43 8.65
N PHE A 444 11.70 27.31 7.95
CA PHE A 444 11.62 26.93 6.53
C PHE A 444 11.11 28.04 5.61
N SER A 445 10.66 29.18 6.14
CA SER A 445 10.49 30.39 5.33
C SER A 445 11.87 30.85 4.88
N ARG A 446 12.08 30.97 3.56
CA ARG A 446 13.30 31.59 3.01
C ARG A 446 13.51 32.92 3.75
N PRO A 447 14.72 33.21 4.27
CA PRO A 447 14.99 34.55 4.78
C PRO A 447 14.61 35.53 3.68
N ALA A 448 13.72 36.47 4.02
CA ALA A 448 13.41 37.56 3.13
C ALA A 448 14.76 38.17 2.73
N LYS A 449 15.04 38.28 1.43
CA LYS A 449 16.21 39.02 0.99
C LYS A 449 16.06 40.41 1.57
N GLU A 450 16.84 40.73 2.59
CA GLU A 450 16.99 42.09 3.09
C GLU A 450 17.48 42.90 1.89
N GLY A 451 16.65 43.87 1.49
CA GLY A 451 16.93 44.81 0.42
C GLY A 451 17.88 45.90 0.87
#